data_AF-X1DJ99-F1
#
_entry.id   AF-X1DJ99-F1
#
_cell.length_a   1.000
_cell.length_b   1.000
_cell.length_c   1.000
_cell.angle_alpha   90.00
_cell.angle_beta   90.00
_cell.angle_gamma   90.00
#
_symmetry.space_group_name_H-M   'P 1'
#
loop_
_entity.id
_entity.type
_entity.pdbx_description
1 polymer ?
#
loop_
_entity_poly.entity_id
_entity_poly.type
_entity_poly.pdbx_seq_one_letter_code
_entity_poly.pdbx_strand_id
1 'polypeptide(L)'
;MIQLETSYSPAQLQQMSNYLDSLLAGKSIKEVCKLLLQEMQNTRELMDEFMRSAITMAGHAFAEHNEERNDFVISGETNLMQYSEMANMDKMRSLFEAFHEKQHILRLLNQVNNAEGVQVFFGNEADYKPLDNCSIIAAPYQVEGKVMGVLGVIGPTRMAYDRVIPIVDITAKLLSSALNHEN
;
A
#
# COMPACT_ATOMS: atom_id res chain seq x y z
N MET A 1 -14.49 8.23 -36.13
CA MET A 1 -14.83 6.82 -36.41
C MET A 1 -14.52 6.06 -35.13
N ILE A 2 -15.52 5.52 -34.43
CA ILE A 2 -15.32 4.83 -33.14
C ILE A 2 -14.91 3.39 -33.48
N GLN A 3 -13.69 2.99 -33.13
CA GLN A 3 -13.23 1.61 -33.27
C GLN A 3 -13.76 0.81 -32.08
N LEU A 4 -14.62 -0.17 -32.36
CA LEU A 4 -15.14 -1.12 -31.37
C LEU A 4 -14.36 -2.42 -31.53
N GLU A 5 -13.82 -2.95 -30.43
CA GLU A 5 -13.05 -4.21 -30.39
C GLU A 5 -13.92 -5.46 -30.63
N THR A 6 -15.24 -5.31 -30.72
CA THR A 6 -16.20 -6.42 -30.86
C THR A 6 -17.30 -6.08 -31.86
N SER A 7 -17.72 -7.07 -32.66
CA SER A 7 -18.81 -6.93 -33.64
C SER A 7 -20.17 -6.96 -32.95
N TYR A 8 -20.80 -5.80 -32.78
CA TYR A 8 -22.15 -5.69 -32.23
C TYR A 8 -23.21 -5.70 -33.33
N SER A 9 -24.31 -6.42 -33.11
CA SER A 9 -25.48 -6.36 -34.01
C SER A 9 -26.19 -5.01 -33.91
N PRO A 10 -26.90 -4.56 -34.97
CA PRO A 10 -27.67 -3.30 -34.93
C PRO A 10 -28.70 -3.25 -33.79
N ALA A 11 -29.29 -4.40 -33.43
CA ALA A 11 -30.23 -4.50 -32.33
C ALA A 11 -29.58 -4.26 -30.96
N GLN A 12 -28.36 -4.77 -30.75
CA GLN A 12 -27.59 -4.54 -29.51
C GLN A 12 -27.15 -3.08 -29.39
N LEU A 13 -26.71 -2.46 -30.49
CA LEU A 13 -26.37 -1.03 -30.49
C LEU A 13 -27.59 -0.15 -30.22
N GLN A 14 -28.76 -0.51 -30.77
CA GLN A 14 -30.01 0.20 -30.48
C GLN A 14 -30.43 0.04 -29.02
N GLN A 15 -30.29 -1.16 -28.43
CA GLN A 15 -30.55 -1.36 -27.01
C GLN A 15 -29.58 -0.58 -26.13
N MET A 16 -28.29 -0.56 -26.45
CA MET A 16 -27.29 0.23 -25.74
C MET A 16 -27.57 1.73 -25.84
N SER A 17 -27.94 2.23 -27.03
CA SER A 17 -28.34 3.62 -27.22
C SER A 17 -29.56 3.94 -26.38
N ASN A 18 -30.63 3.15 -26.48
CA ASN A 18 -31.86 3.38 -25.70
C ASN A 18 -31.61 3.32 -24.18
N TYR A 19 -30.69 2.44 -23.74
CA TYR A 19 -30.30 2.33 -22.33
C TYR A 19 -29.53 3.57 -21.87
N LEU A 20 -28.53 4.01 -22.64
CA LEU A 20 -27.79 5.24 -22.38
C LEU A 20 -28.71 6.47 -22.44
N ASP A 21 -29.59 6.55 -23.43
CA ASP A 21 -30.59 7.61 -23.57
C ASP A 21 -31.52 7.62 -22.36
N SER A 22 -31.97 6.47 -21.85
CA SER A 22 -32.81 6.40 -20.64
C SER A 22 -32.09 6.82 -19.36
N LEU A 23 -30.77 6.58 -19.27
CA LEU A 23 -29.92 6.94 -18.12
C LEU A 23 -29.47 8.40 -18.15
N LEU A 24 -29.33 8.97 -19.35
CA LEU A 24 -28.69 10.26 -19.61
C LEU A 24 -29.68 11.33 -20.07
N ALA A 25 -30.91 10.97 -20.44
CA ALA A 25 -31.94 11.93 -20.83
C ALA A 25 -32.19 12.96 -19.72
N GLY A 26 -32.01 14.24 -20.06
CA GLY A 26 -32.22 15.37 -19.15
C GLY A 26 -31.04 15.68 -18.23
N LYS A 27 -29.91 14.96 -18.31
CA LYS A 27 -28.68 15.27 -17.56
C LYS A 27 -27.63 15.90 -18.48
N SER A 28 -27.00 16.98 -18.02
CA SER A 28 -25.84 17.55 -18.70
C SER A 28 -24.65 16.59 -18.59
N ILE A 29 -23.74 16.64 -19.57
CA ILE A 29 -22.51 15.83 -19.58
C ILE A 29 -21.70 15.98 -18.27
N LYS A 30 -21.77 17.16 -17.66
CA LYS A 30 -21.10 17.49 -16.40
C LYS A 30 -21.73 16.75 -15.21
N GLU A 31 -23.04 16.58 -15.19
CA GLU A 31 -23.77 15.81 -14.17
C GLU A 31 -23.52 14.31 -14.31
N VAL A 32 -23.43 13.83 -15.54
CA VAL A 32 -23.10 12.43 -15.85
C VAL A 32 -21.69 12.09 -15.40
N CYS A 33 -20.69 12.93 -15.73
CA CYS A 33 -19.32 12.74 -15.25
C CYS A 33 -19.25 12.78 -13.73
N LYS A 34 -20.01 13.66 -13.08
CA LYS A 34 -20.07 13.74 -11.61
C LYS A 34 -20.65 12.47 -10.98
N LEU A 35 -21.75 11.96 -11.54
CA LEU A 35 -22.37 10.71 -11.07
C LEU A 35 -21.45 9.51 -11.27
N LEU A 36 -20.79 9.39 -12.42
CA LEU A 36 -19.82 8.33 -12.69
C LEU A 36 -18.63 8.38 -11.73
N LEU A 37 -18.05 9.56 -11.51
CA LEU A 37 -16.95 9.72 -10.56
C LEU A 37 -17.37 9.33 -9.14
N GLN A 38 -18.59 9.70 -8.74
CA GLN A 38 -19.14 9.38 -7.43
C GLN A 38 -19.40 7.86 -7.27
N GLU A 39 -19.95 7.20 -8.28
CA GLU A 39 -20.15 5.74 -8.29
C GLU A 39 -18.82 4.97 -8.26
N MET A 40 -17.81 5.44 -9.00
CA MET A 40 -16.46 4.87 -8.95
C MET A 40 -15.83 5.03 -7.56
N GLN A 41 -16.05 6.17 -6.90
CA GLN A 41 -15.59 6.40 -5.53
C GLN A 41 -16.28 5.47 -4.53
N ASN A 42 -17.61 5.37 -4.59
CA ASN A 42 -18.38 4.49 -3.71
C ASN A 42 -17.98 3.02 -3.89
N THR A 43 -17.81 2.57 -5.14
CA THR A 43 -17.37 1.20 -5.44
C THR A 43 -15.97 0.92 -4.87
N ARG A 44 -15.06 1.89 -4.99
CA ARG A 44 -13.72 1.79 -4.42
C ARG A 44 -13.75 1.68 -2.90
N GLU A 45 -14.54 2.52 -2.22
CA GLU A 45 -14.67 2.48 -0.75
C GLU A 45 -15.22 1.13 -0.27
N LEU A 46 -16.23 0.59 -0.98
CA LEU A 46 -16.81 -0.72 -0.66
C LEU A 46 -15.81 -1.87 -0.84
N MET A 47 -14.99 -1.81 -1.90
CA MET A 47 -13.91 -2.76 -2.14
C MET A 47 -12.81 -2.66 -1.08
N ASP A 48 -12.43 -1.45 -0.69
CA ASP A 48 -11.41 -1.21 0.35
C ASP A 48 -11.88 -1.77 1.71
N GLU A 49 -13.16 -1.58 2.05
CA GLU A 49 -13.75 -2.14 3.28
C GLU A 49 -13.79 -3.68 3.25
N PHE A 50 -14.24 -4.26 2.14
CA PHE A 50 -14.28 -5.72 1.97
C PHE A 50 -12.88 -6.34 2.06
N MET A 51 -11.90 -5.74 1.40
CA MET A 51 -10.51 -6.18 1.44
C MET A 51 -9.90 -6.03 2.83
N ARG A 52 -10.14 -4.90 3.54
CA ARG A 52 -9.74 -4.75 4.95
C ARG A 52 -10.31 -5.86 5.81
N SER A 53 -11.59 -6.19 5.66
CA SER A 53 -12.22 -7.26 6.43
C SER A 53 -11.59 -8.62 6.11
N ALA A 54 -11.33 -8.92 4.84
CA ALA A 54 -10.67 -10.16 4.42
C ALA A 54 -9.25 -10.28 5.00
N ILE A 55 -8.49 -9.19 5.00
CA ILE A 55 -7.13 -9.12 5.55
C ILE A 55 -7.16 -9.32 7.07
N THR A 56 -8.05 -8.64 7.78
CA THR A 56 -8.19 -8.80 9.25
C THR A 56 -8.53 -10.24 9.61
N MET A 57 -9.45 -10.88 8.88
CA MET A 57 -9.79 -12.29 9.11
C MET A 57 -8.63 -13.24 8.78
N ALA A 58 -7.89 -13.00 7.69
CA ALA A 58 -6.68 -13.76 7.39
C ALA A 58 -5.63 -13.59 8.50
N GLY A 59 -5.36 -12.35 8.92
CA GLY A 59 -4.46 -12.03 10.02
C GLY A 59 -4.81 -12.77 11.30
N HIS A 60 -6.11 -12.85 11.65
CA HIS A 60 -6.56 -13.61 12.82
C HIS A 60 -6.42 -15.13 12.65
N ALA A 61 -6.80 -15.69 11.50
CA ALA A 61 -6.70 -17.12 11.22
C ALA A 61 -5.23 -17.63 11.19
N PHE A 62 -4.30 -16.78 10.77
CA PHE A 62 -2.87 -17.12 10.69
C PHE A 62 -2.08 -16.72 11.96
N ALA A 63 -2.57 -15.78 12.78
CA ALA A 63 -1.99 -15.46 14.09
C ALA A 63 -2.14 -16.60 15.11
N GLU A 64 -3.19 -17.44 15.00
CA GLU A 64 -3.34 -18.64 15.83
C GLU A 64 -2.24 -19.70 15.59
N HIS A 65 -1.42 -19.56 14.54
CA HIS A 65 -0.36 -20.51 14.20
C HIS A 65 1.07 -20.05 14.54
N ASN A 66 1.26 -18.86 15.14
CA ASN A 66 2.60 -18.37 15.48
C ASN A 66 2.63 -17.67 16.86
N GLU A 67 2.74 -18.44 17.93
CA GLU A 67 3.08 -17.95 19.28
C GLU A 67 4.56 -17.52 19.43
N GLU A 68 5.32 -17.47 18.33
CA GLU A 68 6.72 -17.04 18.37
C GLU A 68 6.84 -15.52 18.10
N ARG A 69 7.19 -14.79 19.17
CA ARG A 69 7.72 -13.40 19.23
C ARG A 69 7.44 -12.52 18.00
N ASN A 70 6.55 -11.55 18.16
CA ASN A 70 6.39 -10.45 17.20
C ASN A 70 7.57 -9.47 17.32
N ASP A 71 8.66 -9.77 16.61
CA ASP A 71 9.88 -8.94 16.53
C ASP A 71 9.69 -7.65 15.69
N PHE A 72 8.52 -7.42 15.08
CA PHE A 72 8.19 -6.16 14.40
C PHE A 72 6.67 -5.86 14.44
N VAL A 73 6.32 -4.58 14.28
CA VAL A 73 4.93 -4.09 14.17
C VAL A 73 4.74 -3.46 12.80
N ILE A 74 3.80 -3.95 12.00
CA ILE A 74 3.39 -3.35 10.73
C ILE A 74 2.11 -2.56 10.93
N SER A 75 2.05 -1.34 10.37
CA SER A 75 0.85 -0.51 10.31
C SER A 75 0.84 0.30 9.02
N GLY A 76 -0.36 0.68 8.56
CA GLY A 76 -0.54 1.47 7.33
C GLY A 76 -0.71 0.67 6.05
N GLU A 77 -0.94 -0.65 6.13
CA GLU A 77 -1.14 -1.53 4.96
C GLU A 77 -2.25 -1.03 4.03
N THR A 78 -3.35 -0.50 4.58
CA THR A 78 -4.43 0.06 3.75
C THR A 78 -4.07 1.39 3.09
N ASN A 79 -3.09 2.14 3.61
CA ASN A 79 -2.64 3.36 2.94
C ASN A 79 -1.91 3.02 1.63
N LEU A 80 -1.28 1.84 1.54
CA LEU A 80 -0.67 1.35 0.29
C LEU A 80 -1.71 1.04 -0.78
N MET A 81 -2.91 0.58 -0.41
CA MET A 81 -4.03 0.32 -1.34
C MET A 81 -4.50 1.58 -2.08
N GLN A 82 -4.27 2.77 -1.49
CA GLN A 82 -4.75 4.02 -2.07
C GLN A 82 -3.91 4.47 -3.28
N TYR A 83 -2.71 3.90 -3.49
CA TYR A 83 -1.84 4.22 -4.60
C TYR A 83 -2.21 3.44 -5.86
N SER A 84 -2.47 4.15 -6.96
CA SER A 84 -2.87 3.54 -8.24
C SER A 84 -1.87 2.51 -8.79
N GLU A 85 -0.57 2.69 -8.52
CA GLU A 85 0.49 1.73 -8.91
C GLU A 85 0.44 0.40 -8.13
N MET A 86 -0.20 0.42 -6.95
CA MET A 86 -0.43 -0.70 -6.04
C MET A 86 -1.87 -1.25 -6.14
N ALA A 87 -2.76 -0.62 -6.91
CA ALA A 87 -4.16 -1.05 -7.08
C ALA A 87 -4.34 -2.36 -7.88
N ASN A 88 -3.24 -2.97 -8.34
CA ASN A 88 -3.27 -4.31 -8.92
C ASN A 88 -3.32 -5.36 -7.80
N MET A 89 -4.37 -6.17 -7.79
CA MET A 89 -4.58 -7.27 -6.85
C MET A 89 -3.39 -8.24 -6.74
N ASP A 90 -2.70 -8.52 -7.84
CA ASP A 90 -1.54 -9.44 -7.82
C ASP A 90 -0.37 -8.81 -7.08
N LYS A 91 -0.12 -7.52 -7.28
CA LYS A 91 0.93 -6.78 -6.56
C LYS A 91 0.61 -6.66 -5.08
N MET A 92 -0.66 -6.42 -4.76
CA MET A 92 -1.14 -6.34 -3.38
C MET A 92 -0.93 -7.68 -2.65
N ARG A 93 -1.32 -8.79 -3.30
CA ARG A 93 -1.11 -10.14 -2.77
C ARG A 93 0.37 -10.41 -2.51
N SER A 94 1.24 -10.14 -3.48
CA SER A 94 2.68 -10.33 -3.31
C SER A 94 3.25 -9.47 -2.18
N LEU A 95 2.84 -8.22 -2.03
CA LEU A 95 3.26 -7.38 -0.91
C LEU A 95 2.84 -7.97 0.46
N PHE A 96 1.63 -8.50 0.57
CA PHE A 96 1.19 -9.14 1.81
C PHE A 96 1.93 -10.45 2.08
N GLU A 97 2.21 -11.24 1.05
CA GLU A 97 3.09 -12.42 1.17
C GLU A 97 4.49 -12.02 1.68
N ALA A 98 5.01 -10.88 1.22
CA ALA A 98 6.27 -10.30 1.70
C ALA A 98 6.24 -9.96 3.19
N PHE A 99 5.16 -9.33 3.65
CA PHE A 99 4.95 -8.98 5.06
C PHE A 99 4.85 -10.22 5.95
N HIS A 100 4.27 -11.29 5.43
CA HIS A 100 4.12 -12.55 6.14
C HIS A 100 5.43 -13.36 6.21
N GLU A 101 6.29 -13.30 5.18
CA GLU A 101 7.64 -13.87 5.24
C GLU A 101 8.59 -13.00 6.07
N LYS A 102 8.37 -13.03 7.41
CA LYS A 102 9.10 -12.28 8.43
C LYS A 102 10.63 -12.23 8.20
N GLN A 103 11.20 -13.33 7.70
CA GLN A 103 12.64 -13.48 7.49
C GLN A 103 13.23 -12.56 6.41
N HIS A 104 12.47 -12.17 5.38
CA HIS A 104 12.99 -11.33 4.30
C HIS A 104 13.07 -9.86 4.73
N ILE A 105 12.00 -9.35 5.35
CA ILE A 105 11.96 -7.96 5.84
C ILE A 105 12.93 -7.78 7.01
N LEU A 106 13.00 -8.73 7.95
CA LEU A 106 13.95 -8.66 9.04
C LEU A 106 15.40 -8.65 8.54
N ARG A 107 15.73 -9.38 7.47
CA ARG A 107 17.06 -9.33 6.86
C ARG A 107 17.40 -7.95 6.31
N LEU A 108 16.45 -7.29 5.64
CA LEU A 108 16.63 -5.92 5.13
C LEU A 108 16.78 -4.91 6.28
N LEU A 109 15.91 -4.98 7.28
CA LEU A 109 15.97 -4.09 8.45
C LEU A 109 17.24 -4.31 9.28
N ASN A 110 17.75 -5.53 9.39
CA ASN A 110 19.02 -5.81 10.07
C ASN A 110 20.23 -5.13 9.42
N GLN A 111 20.19 -4.83 8.12
CA GLN A 111 21.25 -4.06 7.46
C GLN A 111 21.27 -2.61 7.94
N VAL A 112 20.12 -2.08 8.36
CA VAL A 112 19.96 -0.71 8.88
C VAL A 112 20.49 -0.56 10.30
N ASN A 113 20.47 -1.63 11.10
CA ASN A 113 20.96 -1.59 12.49
C ASN A 113 22.42 -1.13 12.64
N ASN A 114 23.25 -1.36 11.62
CA ASN A 114 24.66 -0.97 11.64
C ASN A 114 24.96 0.31 10.85
N ALA A 115 23.93 0.94 10.27
CA ALA A 115 24.10 2.11 9.42
C ALA A 115 23.98 3.41 10.23
N GLU A 116 24.79 4.41 9.88
CA GLU A 116 24.60 5.77 10.38
C GLU A 116 23.56 6.48 9.50
N GLY A 117 22.38 6.76 10.08
CA GLY A 117 21.34 7.56 9.43
C GLY A 117 20.33 6.76 8.60
N VAL A 118 19.60 7.48 7.73
CA VAL A 118 18.51 6.91 6.93
C VAL A 118 19.08 6.05 5.80
N GLN A 119 18.54 4.85 5.65
CA GLN A 119 18.79 3.94 4.55
C GLN A 119 17.57 3.89 3.63
N VAL A 120 17.83 3.83 2.32
CA VAL A 120 16.80 3.66 1.29
C VAL A 120 17.13 2.40 0.52
N PHE A 121 16.18 1.46 0.50
CA PHE A 121 16.25 0.23 -0.26
C PHE A 121 15.26 0.31 -1.40
N PHE A 122 15.75 0.05 -2.62
CA PHE A 122 14.90 -0.09 -3.78
C PHE A 122 14.55 -1.57 -3.96
N GLY A 123 13.32 -1.86 -4.39
CA GLY A 123 12.78 -3.22 -4.44
C GLY A 123 13.62 -4.26 -5.18
N ASN A 124 14.40 -3.81 -6.17
CA ASN A 124 15.33 -4.64 -6.94
C ASN A 124 16.66 -4.96 -6.22
N GLU A 125 16.95 -4.30 -5.11
CA GLU A 125 18.10 -4.57 -4.24
C GLU A 125 17.74 -5.60 -3.16
N ALA A 126 16.45 -5.79 -2.88
CA ALA A 126 15.97 -6.95 -2.16
C ALA A 126 16.00 -8.13 -3.12
N ASP A 127 16.73 -9.21 -2.79
CA ASP A 127 16.73 -10.48 -3.55
C ASP A 127 15.38 -11.23 -3.38
N TYR A 128 14.28 -10.49 -3.55
CA TYR A 128 12.94 -10.86 -3.14
C TYR A 128 11.89 -10.19 -4.03
N LYS A 129 11.47 -10.93 -5.06
CA LYS A 129 10.54 -10.47 -6.12
C LYS A 129 9.27 -9.76 -5.63
N PRO A 130 8.63 -10.18 -4.52
CA PRO A 130 7.44 -9.49 -4.04
C PRO A 130 7.68 -8.01 -3.64
N LEU A 131 8.93 -7.63 -3.36
CA LEU A 131 9.32 -6.25 -3.05
C LEU A 131 9.77 -5.45 -4.28
N ASP A 132 9.90 -6.04 -5.47
CA ASP A 132 10.40 -5.38 -6.70
C ASP A 132 9.68 -4.05 -7.01
N ASN A 133 8.40 -3.95 -6.63
CA ASN A 133 7.55 -2.78 -6.88
C ASN A 133 7.49 -1.78 -5.71
N CYS A 134 8.29 -2.00 -4.67
CA CYS A 134 8.30 -1.19 -3.46
C CYS A 134 9.67 -0.57 -3.21
N SER A 135 9.71 0.35 -2.27
CA SER A 135 10.93 0.88 -1.68
C SER A 135 10.71 1.03 -0.19
N ILE A 136 11.79 0.85 0.57
CA ILE A 136 11.79 0.90 2.02
C ILE A 136 12.73 2.03 2.43
N ILE A 137 12.23 2.97 3.21
CA ILE A 137 13.02 4.04 3.82
C ILE A 137 13.05 3.76 5.31
N ALA A 138 14.23 3.56 5.89
CA ALA A 138 14.37 3.09 7.26
C ALA A 138 15.49 3.83 8.01
N ALA A 139 15.30 4.05 9.31
CA ALA A 139 16.28 4.68 10.19
C ALA A 139 16.34 3.94 11.53
N PRO A 140 17.54 3.72 12.09
CA PRO A 140 17.66 3.11 13.42
C PRO A 140 17.22 4.10 14.50
N TYR A 141 16.62 3.59 15.57
CA TYR A 141 16.38 4.35 16.81
C TYR A 141 17.19 3.75 17.96
N GLN A 142 17.64 4.62 18.87
CA GLN A 142 18.63 4.29 19.88
C GLN A 142 18.21 4.75 21.28
N VAL A 143 18.55 3.95 22.28
CA VAL A 143 18.41 4.29 23.69
C VAL A 143 19.78 4.16 24.34
N GLU A 144 20.22 5.20 25.04
CA GLU A 144 21.54 5.28 25.69
C GLU A 144 22.72 4.95 24.75
N GLY A 145 22.62 5.34 23.47
CA GLY A 145 23.64 5.06 22.46
C GLY A 145 23.64 3.62 21.93
N LYS A 146 22.68 2.79 22.33
CA LYS A 146 22.49 1.43 21.82
C LYS A 146 21.31 1.40 20.84
N VAL A 147 21.51 0.80 19.67
CA VAL A 147 20.45 0.57 18.68
C VAL A 147 19.42 -0.40 19.27
N MET A 148 18.18 0.08 19.40
CA MET A 148 17.06 -0.69 19.94
C MET A 148 16.19 -1.30 18.85
N GLY A 149 16.24 -0.73 17.65
CA GLY A 149 15.51 -1.24 16.49
C GLY A 149 15.52 -0.26 15.32
N VAL A 150 14.64 -0.52 14.36
CA VAL A 150 14.53 0.25 13.12
C VAL A 150 13.10 0.70 12.91
N LEU A 151 12.94 1.98 12.57
CA LEU A 151 11.68 2.56 12.10
C LEU A 151 11.76 2.71 10.58
N GLY A 152 10.71 2.34 9.85
CA GLY A 152 10.71 2.54 8.40
C GLY A 152 9.33 2.71 7.78
N VAL A 153 9.33 3.27 6.58
CA VAL A 153 8.17 3.44 5.71
C VAL A 153 8.37 2.60 4.47
N ILE A 154 7.35 1.84 4.10
CA ILE A 154 7.27 1.07 2.86
C ILE A 154 6.33 1.81 1.93
N GLY A 155 6.70 1.95 0.67
CA GLY A 155 5.89 2.62 -0.35
C GLY A 155 6.27 2.19 -1.77
N PRO A 156 5.56 2.71 -2.79
CA PRO A 156 5.92 2.45 -4.18
C PRO A 156 7.31 3.00 -4.53
N THR A 157 7.95 2.41 -5.55
CA THR A 157 9.29 2.83 -6.03
C THR A 157 9.36 4.31 -6.46
N ARG A 158 8.22 4.95 -6.73
CA ARG A 158 8.14 6.40 -7.00
C ARG A 158 7.30 7.10 -5.95
N MET A 159 7.90 7.35 -4.79
CA MET A 159 7.31 8.18 -3.74
C MET A 159 8.00 9.55 -3.64
N ALA A 160 7.44 10.47 -2.85
CA ALA A 160 8.05 11.77 -2.57
C ALA A 160 9.23 11.63 -1.58
N TYR A 161 10.37 11.11 -2.05
CA TYR A 161 11.55 10.84 -1.22
C TYR A 161 12.07 12.07 -0.47
N ASP A 162 11.99 13.24 -1.11
CA ASP A 162 12.30 14.55 -0.56
C ASP A 162 11.51 14.88 0.72
N ARG A 163 10.28 14.34 0.82
CA ARG A 163 9.40 14.52 1.99
C ARG A 163 9.49 13.35 2.97
N VAL A 164 9.58 12.12 2.49
CA VAL A 164 9.51 10.93 3.35
C VAL A 164 10.81 10.71 4.14
N ILE A 165 11.98 10.94 3.52
CA ILE A 165 13.28 10.77 4.20
C ILE A 165 13.39 11.62 5.48
N PRO A 166 13.13 12.95 5.45
CA PRO A 166 13.18 13.75 6.66
C PRO A 166 12.17 13.33 7.73
N ILE A 167 10.97 12.87 7.33
CA ILE A 167 9.94 12.42 8.27
C ILE A 167 10.40 11.18 9.02
N VAL A 168 10.98 10.20 8.32
CA VAL A 168 11.49 8.96 8.94
C VAL A 168 12.65 9.29 9.89
N ASP A 169 13.60 10.12 9.46
CA ASP A 169 14.75 10.54 10.27
C ASP A 169 14.32 11.23 11.58
N ILE A 170 13.46 12.25 11.47
CA ILE A 170 13.00 13.01 12.63
C ILE A 170 12.17 12.12 13.54
N THR A 171 11.28 11.27 13.01
CA THR A 171 10.47 10.37 13.83
C THR A 171 11.32 9.36 14.58
N ALA A 172 12.36 8.78 13.95
CA ALA A 172 13.29 7.86 14.61
C ALA A 172 14.09 8.55 15.72
N LYS A 173 14.52 9.79 15.51
CA LYS A 173 15.19 10.62 16.52
C LYS A 173 14.26 10.98 17.69
N LEU A 174 13.01 11.37 17.40
CA LEU A 174 12.01 11.66 18.42
C LEU A 174 11.68 10.42 19.26
N LEU A 175 11.53 9.26 18.61
CA LEU A 175 11.33 7.99 19.30
C LEU A 175 12.52 7.65 20.19
N SER A 176 13.74 7.84 19.68
CA SER A 176 14.97 7.68 20.47
C SER A 176 14.96 8.58 21.70
N SER A 177 14.61 9.87 21.55
CA SER A 177 14.54 10.83 22.67
C SER A 177 13.45 10.48 23.68
N ALA A 178 12.28 10.03 23.22
CA ALA A 178 11.16 9.66 24.08
C ALA A 178 11.50 8.43 24.94
N LEU A 179 12.07 7.38 24.32
CA LEU A 179 12.48 6.17 25.03
C LEU A 179 13.66 6.40 25.98
N ASN A 180 14.52 7.39 25.71
CA ASN A 180 15.55 7.83 26.64
C ASN A 180 15.00 8.59 27.87
N HIS A 181 13.75 9.06 27.83
CA HIS A 181 13.10 9.81 28.93
C HIS A 181 12.19 8.93 29.81
N GLU A 182 11.92 7.68 29.44
CA GLU A 182 11.08 6.74 30.20
C GLU A 182 11.87 5.85 31.18
N ASN A 183 13.15 6.17 31.43
CA ASN A 183 13.99 5.56 32.48
C ASN A 183 14.29 6.53 33.62
#